data_AF-A0A8T4U1V3-F1
#
_entry.id   AF-A0A8T4U1V3-F1
#
_cell.length_a   1.000
_cell.length_b   1.000
_cell.length_c   1.000
_cell.angle_alpha   90.00
_cell.angle_beta   90.00
_cell.angle_gamma   90.00
#
_symmetry.space_group_name_H-M   'P 1'
#
loop_
_entity.id
_entity.type
_entity.pdbx_description
1 polymer ?
#
loop_
_entity_poly.entity_id
_entity_poly.type
_entity_poly.pdbx_seq_one_letter_code
_entity_poly.pdbx_strand_id
1 'polypeptide(L)' 'MFFKNHKSILFYYKYIGAWDYDIGIIVKNSNELRIFINELRKNFSEGIKINDVYLILEEVTGYKLPEGAFKI' A
#
# COMPACT_ATOMS: atom_id res chain seq x y z
N MET A 1 12.64 1.87 9.67
CA MET A 1 12.09 2.76 8.62
C MET A 1 10.62 2.38 8.42
N PHE A 2 9.68 3.33 8.58
CA PHE A 2 8.22 3.08 8.72
C PHE A 2 7.69 2.03 7.73
N PHE A 3 7.89 2.24 6.42
CA PHE A 3 7.35 1.36 5.38
C PHE A 3 7.89 -0.07 5.38
N LYS A 4 9.14 -0.28 5.79
CA LYS A 4 9.80 -1.59 5.73
C LYS A 4 9.38 -2.53 6.87
N ASN A 5 8.94 -1.97 8.00
CA ASN A 5 8.69 -2.73 9.23
C ASN A 5 7.22 -2.69 9.68
N HIS A 6 6.36 -1.96 8.98
CA HIS A 6 4.97 -1.83 9.39
C HIS A 6 4.17 -3.07 9.00
N LYS A 7 3.58 -3.76 9.98
CA LYS A 7 2.92 -5.07 9.78
C LYS A 7 1.78 -5.06 8.77
N SER A 8 1.09 -3.93 8.64
CA SER A 8 -0.03 -3.78 7.71
C SER A 8 0.39 -3.48 6.28
N ILE A 9 1.65 -3.10 6.02
CA ILE A 9 2.10 -2.71 4.67
C ILE A 9 2.54 -3.96 3.90
N LEU A 10 1.86 -4.23 2.79
CA LEU A 10 2.21 -5.30 1.85
C LEU A 10 3.29 -4.85 0.87
N PHE A 11 3.09 -3.67 0.29
CA PHE A 11 3.97 -3.11 -0.72
C PHE A 11 3.95 -1.59 -0.65
N TYR A 12 5.01 -0.99 -1.16
CA TYR A 12 5.08 0.43 -1.43
C TYR A 12 5.89 0.63 -2.72
N TYR A 13 5.35 1.39 -3.65
CA TYR A 13 5.98 1.69 -4.92
C TYR A 13 6.11 3.19 -5.12
N LYS A 14 7.19 3.60 -5.79
CA LYS A 14 7.29 4.95 -6.35
C LYS A 14 6.70 4.92 -7.75
N TYR A 15 5.72 5.76 -8.00
CA TYR A 15 5.07 5.85 -9.30
C TYR A 15 5.71 6.94 -10.18
N ILE A 16 5.55 6.78 -11.48
CA ILE A 16 5.78 7.82 -12.48
C ILE A 16 4.39 8.15 -13.02
N GLY A 17 3.81 9.30 -12.64
CA GLY A 17 2.45 9.66 -13.02
C GLY A 17 1.83 10.69 -12.09
N ALA A 18 0.50 10.65 -11.98
CA ALA A 18 -0.28 11.60 -11.17
C ALA A 18 -0.06 11.46 -9.65
N TRP A 19 0.53 10.34 -9.20
CA TRP A 19 0.89 10.09 -7.81
C TRP A 19 2.37 9.77 -7.69
N ASP A 20 3.00 10.23 -6.61
CA ASP A 20 4.40 9.94 -6.31
C ASP A 20 4.58 8.52 -5.73
N TYR A 21 3.63 8.07 -4.92
CA TYR A 21 3.69 6.81 -4.19
C TYR A 21 2.34 6.08 -4.18
N ASP A 22 2.44 4.76 -4.19
CA ASP A 22 1.33 3.83 -3.96
C ASP A 22 1.71 2.89 -2.82
N ILE A 23 0.75 2.63 -1.93
CA ILE A 23 0.96 1.86 -0.72
C ILE A 23 -0.20 0.88 -0.57
N GLY A 24 0.12 -0.41 -0.69
CA GLY A 24 -0.82 -1.48 -0.41
C GLY A 24 -0.78 -1.86 1.06
N ILE A 25 -1.94 -1.86 1.71
CA ILE A 25 -2.08 -2.32 3.10
C ILE A 25 -3.13 -3.41 3.24
N ILE A 26 -2.91 -4.33 4.19
CA ILE A 26 -3.93 -5.25 4.69
C ILE A 26 -4.30 -4.85 6.10
N VAL A 27 -5.60 -4.73 6.32
CA VAL A 27 -6.23 -4.42 7.59
C VAL A 27 -7.47 -5.28 7.75
N LYS A 28 -7.85 -5.61 8.99
CA LYS A 28 -8.99 -6.50 9.24
C LYS A 28 -10.34 -5.79 9.12
N ASN A 29 -10.36 -4.48 9.29
CA ASN A 29 -11.58 -3.68 9.32
C ASN A 29 -11.27 -2.18 9.16
N SER A 30 -12.34 -1.38 9.07
CA SER A 30 -12.26 0.08 8.90
C SER A 30 -11.61 0.82 10.08
N ASN A 31 -11.67 0.27 11.29
CA ASN A 31 -11.01 0.89 12.44
C ASN A 31 -9.48 0.78 12.33
N GLU A 32 -8.97 -0.38 11.92
CA GLU A 32 -7.53 -0.55 11.65
C GLU A 32 -7.06 0.33 10.49
N LEU A 33 -7.86 0.48 9.43
CA LEU A 33 -7.58 1.44 8.35
C LEU A 33 -7.42 2.87 8.88
N ARG A 34 -8.36 3.31 9.74
CA ARG A 34 -8.32 4.65 10.34
C ARG A 34 -7.07 4.84 11.21
N ILE A 35 -6.71 3.84 12.00
CA ILE A 35 -5.49 3.86 12.82
C ILE A 35 -4.26 4.03 11.92
N PHE A 36 -4.15 3.22 10.87
CA PHE A 36 -3.03 3.31 9.92
C PHE A 36 -2.92 4.69 9.26
N ILE A 37 -4.04 5.25 8.77
CA ILE A 37 -4.06 6.58 8.15
C ILE A 37 -3.59 7.66 9.12
N ASN A 38 -4.01 7.58 10.39
CA ASN A 38 -3.59 8.54 11.41
C ASN A 38 -2.10 8.40 11.75
N GLU A 39 -1.57 7.18 11.82
CA GLU A 39 -0.14 6.93 12.03
C GLU A 39 0.69 7.46 10.85
N LEU A 40 0.24 7.21 9.62
CA LEU A 40 0.88 7.73 8.41
C LEU A 40 0.93 9.27 8.46
N ARG A 41 -0.20 9.92 8.74
CA ARG A 41 -0.26 11.39 8.88
C ARG A 41 0.63 11.90 10.01
N LYS A 42 0.70 11.20 11.15
CA LYS A 42 1.54 11.61 12.28
C LYS A 42 3.03 11.55 11.94
N ASN A 43 3.46 10.55 11.16
CA ASN A 43 4.86 10.38 10.79
C ASN A 43 5.30 11.25 9.60
N PHE A 44 4.36 11.68 8.76
CA PHE A 44 4.66 12.36 7.49
C PHE A 44 3.80 13.60 7.24
N SER A 45 3.35 14.28 8.31
CA SER A 45 2.38 15.40 8.27
C SER A 45 2.75 16.53 7.31
N GLU A 46 4.03 16.74 7.07
CA GLU A 46 4.54 17.84 6.24
C GLU A 46 4.82 17.44 4.78
N GLY A 47 4.79 16.15 4.45
CA GLY A 47 5.27 15.64 3.16
C GLY A 47 4.32 14.67 2.45
N ILE A 48 3.27 14.18 3.12
CA ILE A 48 2.33 13.24 2.50
C ILE A 48 0.92 13.81 2.40
N LYS A 49 0.34 13.69 1.21
CA LYS A 49 -1.08 13.93 0.97
C LYS A 49 -1.70 12.63 0.46
N ILE A 50 -2.70 12.13 1.18
CA ILE A 50 -3.50 11.00 0.71
C ILE A 50 -4.51 11.56 -0.29
N ASN A 51 -4.28 11.31 -1.58
CA ASN A 51 -5.18 11.78 -2.64
C ASN A 51 -6.36 10.84 -2.81
N ASP A 52 -6.10 9.53 -2.91
CA ASP A 52 -7.10 8.52 -3.19
C ASP A 52 -6.93 7.32 -2.24
N VAL A 53 -8.06 6.67 -1.91
CA VAL A 53 -8.09 5.42 -1.14
C VAL A 53 -8.95 4.43 -1.90
N TYR A 54 -8.34 3.32 -2.30
CA TYR A 54 -9.02 2.23 -2.99
C TYR A 54 -9.25 1.07 -2.03
N LEU A 55 -10.50 0.60 -1.94
CA LEU A 55 -10.87 -0.61 -1.22
C LEU A 55 -11.00 -1.74 -2.22
N ILE A 56 -10.15 -2.76 -2.07
CA ILE A 56 -10.26 -4.00 -2.84
C ILE A 56 -11.36 -4.86 -2.19
N LEU A 57 -12.48 -5.02 -2.89
CA LEU A 57 -13.61 -5.83 -2.41
C LEU A 57 -13.37 -7.32 -2.68
N GLU A 58 -12.77 -7.63 -3.83
CA GLU A 58 -12.48 -8.98 -4.28
C GLU A 58 -11.21 -8.96 -5.15
N GLU A 59 -10.36 -9.97 -4.98
CA GLU A 59 -9.21 -10.23 -5.84
C GLU A 59 -9.58 -11.35 -6.82
N VAL A 60 -9.96 -10.99 -8.04
CA VAL A 60 -10.40 -11.96 -9.06
C VAL A 60 -9.22 -12.78 -9.61
N THR A 61 -8.05 -12.16 -9.71
CA THR A 61 -6.81 -12.80 -10.16
C THR A 61 -5.63 -12.25 -9.38
N GLY A 62 -4.84 -13.13 -8.76
CA GLY A 62 -3.62 -12.72 -8.09
C GLY A 62 -2.45 -12.49 -9.04
N TYR A 63 -1.46 -11.73 -8.58
CA TYR A 63 -0.18 -11.57 -9.26
C TYR A 63 0.52 -12.92 -9.36
N LYS A 64 0.43 -13.54 -10.54
CA LYS A 64 1.23 -14.70 -10.91
C LYS A 64 2.30 -14.22 -11.87
N LEU A 65 3.54 -14.55 -11.58
CA LEU A 65 4.60 -14.39 -12.56
C LEU A 65 4.21 -15.17 -13.82
N PRO A 66 4.46 -14.62 -15.03
CA PRO A 66 4.23 -15.36 -16.25
C PRO A 66 5.03 -16.65 -16.22
N GLU A 67 4.44 -17.72 -16.74
CA GLU A 67 5.13 -18.99 -16.88
C GLU A 67 6.43 -18.78 -17.68
N GLY A 68 7.57 -19.20 -17.12
CA GLY A 68 8.89 -19.06 -17.74
C GLY A 68 9.65 -17.76 -17.44
N ALA A 69 9.12 -16.85 -16.61
CA ALA A 69 9.84 -15.61 -16.22
C ALA A 69 11.16 -15.88 -15.48
N PHE A 70 11.27 -17.02 -14.79
CA PHE A 70 12.51 -17.51 -14.18
C PHE A 70 12.73 -18.97 -14.59
N LYS A 71 13.08 -19.21 -15.86
CA LYS A 71 13.77 -20.47 -16.18
C LYS A 71 15.18 -20.36 -15.58
N ILE A 72 15.40 -21.06 -14.46
CA ILE A 72 16.74 -21.37 -13.93
C ILE A 72 17.24 -22.62 -14.67
#